data_AF-G0RG43-F1
#
_entry.id   AF-G0RG43-F1
#
_cell.length_a   1.000
_cell.length_b   1.000
_cell.length_c   1.000
_cell.angle_alpha   90.00
_cell.angle_beta   90.00
_cell.angle_gamma   90.00
#
_symmetry.space_group_name_H-M   'P 1'
#
loop_
_entity.id
_entity.type
_entity.pdbx_description
1 polymer ?
#
loop_
_entity_poly.entity_id
_entity_poly.type
_entity_poly.pdbx_seq_one_letter_code
_entity_poly.pdbx_strand_id
1 'polypeptide(L)'
;MSATPIAQGHHIQAYTYWDSPVPANLAGQNFTDPVIFNPTTFTLITTPREAVLVDTPTVRSRAEPVADWIAEIIEGRKLSTIYITHGHGDHFFAAGVIQERFPEAVIRATQGTYEHMQEQLSPAFWDGFWVPTFPELQEGPKPNLTVEALPKGKDSFNVDGHEFRAVEVVGGDTASSTVLHVPSLDLIVGGDVVYGGCYQYLAENTTPELRHKWIEAVDEVAKLHPKVVVPSHRLSTDGFGLDNLEATKQYIRTWAKLDAETKTWQEMEASVLKAYPKRIGNYILRLSELLMTRYDQNILITGSMSKPSPFTNKDSFAAAIYTAFNCSDSDVENSLLNLYTKDSIITVNQNRMSWEKFVPYIQAIRARTNSVAIECHHFLRDGNMFAERHTARGTGKDGTMTKVEAFTMGELDEEGKAIWLEEIAIPASDAEKTGENE
;
A
#
# COMPACT_ATOMS: atom_id res chain seq x y z
N MET A 1 -8.96 18.80 15.47
CA MET A 1 -10.25 19.27 14.92
C MET A 1 -10.30 20.79 15.08
N SER A 2 -10.68 21.54 14.04
CA SER A 2 -10.90 22.98 14.14
C SER A 2 -12.38 23.29 13.92
N ALA A 3 -13.05 23.83 14.93
CA ALA A 3 -14.38 24.44 14.79
C ALA A 3 -14.32 25.79 14.05
N THR A 4 -13.10 26.31 13.78
CA THR A 4 -12.88 27.54 13.03
C THR A 4 -12.72 27.21 11.55
N PRO A 5 -13.48 27.88 10.65
CA PRO A 5 -13.34 27.67 9.23
C PRO A 5 -11.98 28.15 8.73
N ILE A 6 -11.40 27.41 7.79
CA ILE A 6 -10.14 27.74 7.11
C ILE A 6 -10.33 28.75 5.98
N ALA A 7 -11.56 28.84 5.46
CA ALA A 7 -12.00 29.81 4.46
C ALA A 7 -13.48 30.14 4.71
N GLN A 8 -13.85 31.40 4.53
CA GLN A 8 -15.23 31.86 4.71
C GLN A 8 -15.58 32.90 3.66
N GLY A 9 -16.74 32.70 3.03
CA GLY A 9 -17.37 33.62 2.09
C GLY A 9 -18.79 33.97 2.52
N HIS A 10 -19.53 34.63 1.64
CA HIS A 10 -20.93 34.94 1.89
C HIS A 10 -21.76 33.65 1.83
N HIS A 11 -22.24 33.18 2.98
CA HIS A 11 -23.02 31.94 3.14
C HIS A 11 -22.31 30.62 2.86
N ILE A 12 -20.98 30.59 2.77
CA ILE A 12 -20.20 29.36 2.57
C ILE A 12 -18.96 29.37 3.46
N GLN A 13 -18.64 28.22 4.05
CA GLN A 13 -17.51 28.03 4.96
C GLN A 13 -16.84 26.69 4.68
N ALA A 14 -15.51 26.63 4.77
CA ALA A 14 -14.74 25.40 4.66
C ALA A 14 -14.03 25.07 5.97
N TYR A 15 -14.05 23.80 6.35
CA TYR A 15 -13.46 23.25 7.55
C TYR A 15 -12.61 22.04 7.18
N THR A 16 -11.65 21.69 8.03
CA THR A 16 -10.81 20.51 7.82
C THR A 16 -10.80 19.62 9.04
N TYR A 17 -10.87 18.32 8.80
CA TYR A 17 -10.56 17.28 9.77
C TYR A 17 -9.18 16.73 9.44
N TRP A 18 -8.26 16.80 10.41
CA TRP A 18 -6.94 16.20 10.28
C TRP A 18 -6.97 14.83 10.95
N ASP A 19 -6.86 13.79 10.14
CA ASP A 19 -6.80 12.42 10.58
C ASP A 19 -5.36 12.05 10.91
N SER A 20 -5.12 11.60 12.14
CA SER A 20 -3.76 11.40 12.65
C SER A 20 -2.97 10.36 11.85
N PRO A 21 -1.64 10.31 11.91
CA PRO A 21 -0.90 9.21 11.32
C PRO A 21 -1.34 7.88 11.95
N VAL A 22 -1.35 6.82 11.14
CA VAL A 22 -1.72 5.47 11.57
C VAL A 22 -0.58 4.48 11.27
N PRO A 23 -0.34 3.47 12.12
CA PRO A 23 0.54 2.38 11.78
C PRO A 23 0.05 1.69 10.50
N ALA A 24 0.97 1.39 9.60
CA ALA A 24 0.73 0.58 8.42
C ALA A 24 1.67 -0.61 8.42
N ASN A 25 1.35 -1.62 7.61
CA ASN A 25 2.28 -2.69 7.29
C ASN A 25 2.71 -2.55 5.84
N LEU A 26 3.99 -2.80 5.55
CA LEU A 26 4.42 -3.04 4.18
C LEU A 26 4.57 -4.54 3.98
N ALA A 27 3.72 -5.12 3.15
CA ALA A 27 3.71 -6.56 2.91
C ALA A 27 5.08 -7.05 2.44
N GLY A 28 5.58 -8.13 3.05
CA GLY A 28 6.86 -8.74 2.69
C GLY A 28 8.11 -8.04 3.22
N GLN A 29 7.98 -6.96 3.99
CA GLN A 29 9.09 -6.25 4.63
C GLN A 29 8.88 -6.23 6.15
N ASN A 30 9.85 -6.75 6.90
CA ASN A 30 9.88 -6.62 8.35
C ASN A 30 10.75 -5.42 8.72
N PHE A 31 10.15 -4.44 9.40
CA PHE A 31 10.87 -3.26 9.88
C PHE A 31 11.12 -3.37 11.38
N THR A 32 12.28 -2.88 11.81
CA THR A 32 12.59 -2.70 13.24
C THR A 32 11.78 -1.57 13.87
N ASP A 33 11.39 -0.58 13.07
CA ASP A 33 10.55 0.54 13.48
C ASP A 33 9.18 0.47 12.77
N PRO A 34 8.08 0.84 13.44
CA PRO A 34 6.77 0.91 12.80
C PRO A 34 6.82 1.89 11.62
N VAL A 35 6.26 1.46 10.48
CA VAL A 35 5.98 2.37 9.37
C VAL A 35 4.64 3.03 9.59
N ILE A 36 4.60 4.32 9.32
CA ILE A 36 3.48 5.21 9.58
C ILE A 36 2.94 5.66 8.24
N PHE A 37 1.66 5.40 7.99
CA PHE A 37 0.94 5.97 6.87
C PHE A 37 0.75 7.48 7.08
N ASN A 38 0.72 8.24 5.99
CA ASN A 38 0.56 9.68 6.07
C ASN A 38 -0.76 10.03 6.81
N PRO A 39 -0.77 11.07 7.66
CA PRO A 39 -2.04 11.66 8.08
C PRO A 39 -2.79 12.23 6.87
N THR A 40 -4.12 12.19 6.89
CA THR A 40 -4.98 12.66 5.78
C THR A 40 -5.87 13.80 6.24
N THR A 41 -6.14 14.76 5.36
CA THR A 41 -6.99 15.92 5.65
C THR A 41 -8.26 15.85 4.83
N PHE A 42 -9.39 15.65 5.50
CA PHE A 42 -10.72 15.70 4.88
C PHE A 42 -11.27 17.12 4.97
N THR A 43 -11.92 17.59 3.90
CA THR A 43 -12.45 18.95 3.84
C THR A 43 -13.98 18.92 3.81
N LEU A 44 -14.62 19.66 4.71
CA LEU A 44 -16.06 19.83 4.75
C LEU A 44 -16.40 21.27 4.38
N ILE A 45 -17.21 21.45 3.35
CA ILE A 45 -17.65 22.76 2.86
C ILE A 45 -19.14 22.88 3.11
N THR A 46 -19.53 23.80 4.00
CA THR A 46 -20.92 24.02 4.39
C THR A 46 -21.49 25.26 3.74
N THR A 47 -22.77 25.17 3.38
CA THR A 47 -23.63 26.25 2.88
C THR A 47 -24.78 26.47 3.88
N PRO A 48 -25.80 27.31 3.61
CA PRO A 48 -26.90 27.51 4.56
C PRO A 48 -27.76 26.27 4.82
N ARG A 49 -27.95 25.39 3.83
CA ARG A 49 -28.81 24.20 3.94
C ARG A 49 -28.06 22.89 3.74
N GLU A 50 -26.96 22.91 3.00
CA GLU A 50 -26.26 21.71 2.57
C GLU A 50 -24.76 21.74 2.88
N ALA A 51 -24.10 20.58 2.78
CA ALA A 51 -22.66 20.44 2.91
C ALA A 51 -22.10 19.44 1.88
N VAL A 52 -20.82 19.63 1.55
CA VAL A 52 -20.01 18.77 0.68
C VAL A 52 -18.80 18.30 1.47
N LEU A 53 -18.63 16.99 1.61
CA LEU A 53 -17.41 16.37 2.10
C LEU A 53 -16.50 16.06 0.92
N VAL A 54 -15.20 16.31 1.05
CA VAL A 54 -14.18 15.94 0.08
C VAL A 54 -13.29 14.85 0.68
N ASP A 55 -13.28 13.71 0.01
CA ASP A 55 -12.63 12.44 0.38
C ASP A 55 -13.11 11.85 1.73
N THR A 56 -12.81 10.56 1.97
CA THR A 56 -13.16 9.83 3.19
C THR A 56 -12.05 8.89 3.63
N PRO A 57 -12.00 8.50 4.92
CA PRO A 57 -10.94 7.63 5.42
C PRO A 57 -10.88 6.24 4.78
N THR A 58 -9.76 5.55 5.00
CA THR A 58 -9.54 4.18 4.52
C THR A 58 -10.39 3.14 5.24
N VAL A 59 -10.52 3.23 6.56
CA VAL A 59 -11.12 2.18 7.42
C VAL A 59 -12.24 2.73 8.30
N ARG A 60 -13.13 1.84 8.77
CA ARG A 60 -14.34 2.23 9.54
C ARG A 60 -13.99 2.98 10.82
N SER A 61 -13.01 2.50 11.59
CA SER A 61 -12.61 3.11 12.86
C SER A 61 -12.18 4.58 12.73
N ARG A 62 -11.77 4.98 11.52
CA ARG A 62 -11.36 6.35 11.17
C ARG A 62 -12.51 7.18 10.60
N ALA A 63 -13.45 6.55 9.92
CA ALA A 63 -14.64 7.21 9.37
C ALA A 63 -15.68 7.57 10.43
N GLU A 64 -15.82 6.79 11.50
CA GLU A 64 -16.79 7.09 12.57
C GLU A 64 -16.53 8.46 13.24
N PRO A 65 -15.29 8.80 13.69
CA PRO A 65 -14.99 10.14 14.18
C PRO A 65 -15.20 11.26 13.16
N VAL A 66 -14.94 10.99 11.87
CA VAL A 66 -15.21 11.96 10.79
C VAL A 66 -16.72 12.19 10.65
N ALA A 67 -17.54 11.14 10.72
CA ALA A 67 -18.99 11.27 10.67
C ALA A 67 -19.56 12.07 11.86
N ASP A 68 -19.02 11.86 13.06
CA ASP A 68 -19.40 12.63 14.25
C ASP A 68 -18.99 14.10 14.12
N TRP A 69 -17.77 14.37 13.63
CA TRP A 69 -17.32 15.74 13.33
C TRP A 69 -18.19 16.43 12.28
N ILE A 70 -18.59 15.72 11.21
CA ILE A 70 -19.51 16.26 10.20
C ILE A 70 -20.83 16.64 10.86
N ALA A 71 -21.41 15.74 11.68
CA ALA A 71 -22.68 16.00 12.35
C ALA A 71 -22.62 17.23 13.26
N GLU A 72 -21.51 17.42 13.97
CA GLU A 72 -21.25 18.60 14.81
C GLU A 72 -21.20 19.88 13.98
N ILE A 73 -20.42 19.91 12.89
CA ILE A 73 -20.25 21.13 12.09
C ILE A 73 -21.51 21.49 11.29
N ILE A 74 -22.21 20.50 10.73
CA ILE A 74 -23.37 20.79 9.87
C ILE A 74 -24.63 21.11 10.69
N GLU A 75 -24.68 20.79 11.99
CA GLU A 75 -25.77 21.15 12.92
C GLU A 75 -27.18 20.83 12.37
N GLY A 76 -27.33 19.68 11.70
CA GLY A 76 -28.60 19.24 11.10
C GLY A 76 -28.86 19.73 9.67
N ARG A 77 -27.94 20.48 9.05
CA ARG A 77 -27.91 20.66 7.59
C ARG A 77 -27.71 19.32 6.89
N LYS A 78 -28.08 19.24 5.61
CA LYS A 78 -27.93 18.02 4.81
C LYS A 78 -26.50 17.87 4.32
N LEU A 79 -25.84 16.75 4.59
CA LEU A 79 -24.68 16.34 3.79
C LEU A 79 -25.20 15.81 2.45
N SER A 80 -25.06 16.57 1.37
CA SER A 80 -25.66 16.22 0.08
C SER A 80 -24.68 15.54 -0.86
N THR A 81 -23.38 15.81 -0.72
CA THR A 81 -22.35 15.27 -1.61
C THR A 81 -21.12 14.81 -0.83
N ILE A 82 -20.59 13.64 -1.21
CA ILE A 82 -19.22 13.21 -0.90
C ILE A 82 -18.48 13.22 -2.23
N TYR A 83 -17.55 14.15 -2.42
CA TYR A 83 -16.74 14.25 -3.64
C TYR A 83 -15.40 13.56 -3.45
N ILE A 84 -15.01 12.70 -4.38
CA ILE A 84 -13.75 11.96 -4.35
C ILE A 84 -12.77 12.57 -5.36
N THR A 85 -11.59 12.97 -4.90
CA THR A 85 -10.59 13.67 -5.71
C THR A 85 -9.86 12.73 -6.68
N HIS A 86 -9.49 11.53 -6.22
CA HIS A 86 -8.77 10.53 -7.00
C HIS A 86 -9.01 9.12 -6.43
N GLY A 87 -8.52 8.11 -7.15
CA GLY A 87 -8.93 6.73 -6.95
C GLY A 87 -8.22 5.95 -5.84
N HIS A 88 -7.29 6.51 -5.05
CA HIS A 88 -6.60 5.76 -3.99
C HIS A 88 -7.52 5.43 -2.80
N GLY A 89 -7.31 4.25 -2.20
CA GLY A 89 -8.22 3.66 -1.23
C GLY A 89 -8.45 4.48 0.04
N ASP A 90 -7.42 5.21 0.49
CA ASP A 90 -7.48 6.10 1.64
C ASP A 90 -8.23 7.41 1.42
N HIS A 91 -8.82 7.58 0.23
CA HIS A 91 -9.68 8.70 -0.12
C HIS A 91 -11.17 8.34 -0.28
N PHE A 92 -11.54 7.05 -0.31
CA PHE A 92 -12.94 6.69 -0.58
C PHE A 92 -13.46 5.42 0.07
N PHE A 93 -12.61 4.52 0.57
CA PHE A 93 -13.07 3.20 1.02
C PHE A 93 -14.16 3.27 2.08
N ALA A 94 -14.04 4.18 3.05
CA ALA A 94 -15.03 4.32 4.11
C ALA A 94 -16.18 5.30 3.76
N ALA A 95 -16.37 5.68 2.50
CA ALA A 95 -17.49 6.54 2.10
C ALA A 95 -18.85 5.92 2.45
N GLY A 96 -18.98 4.60 2.37
CA GLY A 96 -20.18 3.87 2.79
C GLY A 96 -20.48 4.03 4.28
N VAL A 97 -19.45 4.08 5.13
CA VAL A 97 -19.60 4.29 6.58
C VAL A 97 -20.14 5.69 6.87
N ILE A 98 -19.69 6.70 6.11
CA ILE A 98 -20.26 8.06 6.21
C ILE A 98 -21.73 8.05 5.76
N GLN A 99 -22.07 7.34 4.68
CA GLN A 99 -23.45 7.23 4.19
C GLN A 99 -24.40 6.52 5.17
N GLU A 100 -23.91 5.60 6.02
CA GLU A 100 -24.74 5.01 7.10
C GLU A 100 -25.34 6.09 8.02
N ARG A 101 -24.60 7.19 8.25
CA ARG A 101 -25.06 8.36 9.04
C ARG A 101 -25.74 9.43 8.19
N PHE A 102 -25.38 9.53 6.92
CA PHE A 102 -25.90 10.53 5.97
C PHE A 102 -26.39 9.87 4.68
N PRO A 103 -27.54 9.16 4.71
CA PRO A 103 -27.98 8.31 3.61
C PRO A 103 -28.38 9.07 2.34
N GLU A 104 -28.59 10.39 2.44
CA GLU A 104 -28.89 11.25 1.29
C GLU A 104 -27.64 11.77 0.56
N ALA A 105 -26.44 11.51 1.10
CA ALA A 105 -25.20 11.97 0.50
C ALA A 105 -24.90 11.18 -0.79
N VAL A 106 -24.78 11.88 -1.92
CA VAL A 106 -24.40 11.28 -3.20
C VAL A 106 -22.88 11.26 -3.32
N ILE A 107 -22.29 10.08 -3.56
CA ILE A 107 -20.85 9.97 -3.84
C ILE A 107 -20.61 10.37 -5.29
N ARG A 108 -19.73 11.34 -5.52
CA ARG A 108 -19.40 11.89 -6.83
C ARG A 108 -17.91 11.84 -7.11
N ALA A 109 -17.57 11.59 -8.37
CA ALA A 109 -16.20 11.57 -8.87
C ALA A 109 -16.20 11.96 -10.36
N THR A 110 -15.06 12.32 -10.95
CA THR A 110 -14.97 12.31 -12.43
C THR A 110 -14.94 10.88 -12.95
N GLN A 111 -15.14 10.71 -14.25
CA GLN A 111 -15.10 9.37 -14.87
C GLN A 111 -13.74 8.69 -14.68
N GLY A 112 -12.63 9.42 -14.86
CA GLY A 112 -11.28 8.89 -14.65
C GLY A 112 -11.02 8.49 -13.20
N THR A 113 -11.48 9.31 -12.24
CA THR A 113 -11.41 8.96 -10.82
C THR A 113 -12.22 7.71 -10.50
N TYR A 114 -13.46 7.59 -11.03
CA TYR A 114 -14.29 6.41 -10.81
C TYR A 114 -13.65 5.13 -11.36
N GLU A 115 -13.04 5.19 -12.55
CA GLU A 115 -12.30 4.07 -13.14
C GLU A 115 -11.12 3.65 -12.25
N HIS A 116 -10.35 4.62 -11.73
CA HIS A 116 -9.26 4.34 -10.80
C HIS A 116 -9.76 3.77 -9.46
N MET A 117 -10.91 4.22 -8.93
CA MET A 117 -11.54 3.61 -7.75
C MET A 117 -11.86 2.12 -7.99
N GLN A 118 -12.35 1.75 -9.19
CA GLN A 118 -12.62 0.35 -9.52
C GLN A 118 -11.33 -0.47 -9.59
N GLU A 119 -10.24 0.11 -10.07
CA GLU A 119 -8.93 -0.53 -10.07
C GLU A 119 -8.41 -0.81 -8.66
N GLN A 120 -8.51 0.14 -7.73
CA GLN A 120 -8.15 -0.07 -6.32
C GLN A 120 -9.06 -1.09 -5.62
N LEU A 121 -10.27 -1.29 -6.13
CA LEU A 121 -11.19 -2.37 -5.76
C LEU A 121 -10.99 -3.65 -6.59
N SER A 122 -9.97 -3.80 -7.42
CA SER A 122 -9.63 -5.10 -8.01
C SER A 122 -9.08 -6.05 -6.94
N PRO A 123 -9.11 -7.38 -7.12
CA PRO A 123 -8.46 -8.31 -6.19
C PRO A 123 -6.97 -8.02 -6.01
N ALA A 124 -6.29 -7.61 -7.09
CA ALA A 124 -4.86 -7.32 -7.06
C ALA A 124 -4.50 -6.21 -6.05
N PHE A 125 -5.23 -5.08 -6.09
CA PHE A 125 -4.99 -3.97 -5.17
C PHE A 125 -5.64 -4.20 -3.82
N TRP A 126 -6.88 -4.69 -3.78
CA TRP A 126 -7.57 -4.88 -2.50
C TRP A 126 -6.91 -5.95 -1.63
N ASP A 127 -6.74 -7.16 -2.14
CA ASP A 127 -6.19 -8.28 -1.36
C ASP A 127 -4.66 -8.23 -1.30
N GLY A 128 -4.01 -7.71 -2.35
CA GLY A 128 -2.55 -7.72 -2.48
C GLY A 128 -1.85 -6.49 -1.91
N PHE A 129 -2.53 -5.35 -1.80
CA PHE A 129 -1.95 -4.09 -1.31
C PHE A 129 -2.71 -3.55 -0.09
N TRP A 130 -3.96 -3.16 -0.24
CA TRP A 130 -4.69 -2.43 0.81
C TRP A 130 -4.96 -3.24 2.07
N VAL A 131 -5.46 -4.48 1.93
CA VAL A 131 -5.74 -5.36 3.08
C VAL A 131 -4.47 -5.67 3.89
N PRO A 132 -3.33 -6.02 3.26
CA PRO A 132 -2.07 -6.14 3.98
C PRO A 132 -1.64 -4.85 4.67
N THR A 133 -1.79 -3.69 4.01
CA THR A 133 -1.42 -2.38 4.57
C THR A 133 -2.26 -2.01 5.78
N PHE A 134 -3.57 -2.26 5.70
CA PHE A 134 -4.56 -1.98 6.74
C PHE A 134 -5.37 -3.25 7.07
N PRO A 135 -4.89 -4.11 7.99
CA PRO A 135 -5.57 -5.36 8.33
C PRO A 135 -7.02 -5.21 8.80
N GLU A 136 -7.39 -4.05 9.37
CA GLU A 136 -8.78 -3.73 9.75
C GLU A 136 -9.75 -3.87 8.57
N LEU A 137 -9.30 -3.70 7.31
CA LEU A 137 -10.13 -3.90 6.12
C LEU A 137 -10.69 -5.32 6.00
N GLN A 138 -10.11 -6.31 6.70
CA GLN A 138 -10.63 -7.69 6.74
C GLN A 138 -11.85 -7.85 7.67
N GLU A 139 -12.09 -6.90 8.57
CA GLU A 139 -13.17 -6.98 9.56
C GLU A 139 -14.54 -6.63 8.95
N GLY A 140 -14.55 -6.02 7.76
CA GLY A 140 -15.75 -5.58 7.06
C GLY A 140 -15.80 -6.08 5.61
N PRO A 141 -16.98 -5.98 4.97
CA PRO A 141 -17.07 -6.23 3.55
C PRO A 141 -16.30 -5.16 2.78
N LYS A 142 -15.77 -5.57 1.63
CA LYS A 142 -15.22 -4.65 0.64
C LYS A 142 -16.25 -3.57 0.25
N PRO A 143 -15.84 -2.30 0.04
CA PRO A 143 -16.74 -1.23 -0.34
C PRO A 143 -17.57 -1.58 -1.57
N ASN A 144 -18.88 -1.38 -1.47
CA ASN A 144 -19.83 -1.51 -2.57
C ASN A 144 -20.58 -0.19 -2.73
N LEU A 145 -19.92 0.78 -3.35
CA LEU A 145 -20.38 2.17 -3.42
C LEU A 145 -21.14 2.42 -4.73
N THR A 146 -22.25 3.14 -4.66
CA THR A 146 -22.89 3.72 -5.84
C THR A 146 -22.30 5.11 -6.07
N VAL A 147 -21.48 5.25 -7.11
CA VAL A 147 -20.81 6.50 -7.46
C VAL A 147 -21.48 7.14 -8.66
N GLU A 148 -21.86 8.40 -8.55
CA GLU A 148 -22.33 9.23 -9.65
C GLU A 148 -21.13 9.91 -10.33
N ALA A 149 -20.69 9.34 -11.45
CA ALA A 149 -19.66 9.97 -12.28
C ALA A 149 -20.20 11.29 -12.87
N LEU A 150 -19.41 12.36 -12.76
CA LEU A 150 -19.75 13.65 -13.36
C LEU A 150 -19.88 13.50 -14.89
N PRO A 151 -20.88 14.13 -15.52
CA PRO A 151 -21.07 14.00 -16.96
C PRO A 151 -19.87 14.54 -17.73
N LYS A 152 -19.44 13.84 -18.77
CA LYS A 152 -18.32 14.26 -19.62
C LYS A 152 -18.51 15.70 -20.13
N GLY A 153 -17.51 16.55 -19.90
CA GLY A 153 -17.53 17.97 -20.27
C GLY A 153 -18.38 18.85 -19.34
N LYS A 154 -18.81 18.33 -18.20
CA LYS A 154 -19.44 19.05 -17.09
C LYS A 154 -18.71 18.72 -15.80
N ASP A 155 -17.52 19.30 -15.66
CA ASP A 155 -16.63 19.02 -14.54
C ASP A 155 -16.97 19.92 -13.34
N SER A 156 -18.27 20.08 -13.07
CA SER A 156 -18.77 20.89 -11.96
C SER A 156 -20.15 20.45 -11.50
N PHE A 157 -20.44 20.76 -10.24
CA PHE A 157 -21.76 20.62 -9.64
C PHE A 157 -22.07 21.84 -8.76
N ASN A 158 -23.35 22.04 -8.45
CA ASN A 158 -23.80 23.17 -7.64
C ASN A 158 -24.46 22.67 -6.36
N VAL A 159 -24.15 23.33 -5.25
CA VAL A 159 -24.77 23.10 -3.93
C VAL A 159 -25.16 24.46 -3.37
N ASP A 160 -26.44 24.65 -3.07
CA ASP A 160 -26.98 25.90 -2.54
C ASP A 160 -26.62 27.17 -3.34
N GLY A 161 -26.42 27.04 -4.65
CA GLY A 161 -26.06 28.14 -5.55
C GLY A 161 -24.56 28.46 -5.59
N HIS A 162 -23.73 27.67 -4.90
CA HIS A 162 -22.28 27.72 -5.01
C HIS A 162 -21.78 26.63 -5.96
N GLU A 163 -20.85 27.00 -6.84
CA GLU A 163 -20.24 26.11 -7.81
C GLU A 163 -19.02 25.40 -7.21
N PHE A 164 -18.92 24.10 -7.49
CA PHE A 164 -17.80 23.23 -7.16
C PHE A 164 -17.27 22.66 -8.48
N ARG A 165 -16.03 22.97 -8.84
CA ARG A 165 -15.41 22.56 -10.11
C ARG A 165 -14.37 21.49 -9.87
N ALA A 166 -14.61 20.30 -10.40
CA ALA A 166 -13.64 19.23 -10.52
C ALA A 166 -12.65 19.63 -11.63
N VAL A 167 -11.43 20.01 -11.27
CA VAL A 167 -10.40 20.35 -12.25
C VAL A 167 -9.50 19.13 -12.41
N GLU A 168 -9.67 18.41 -13.52
CA GLU A 168 -8.75 17.33 -13.89
C GLU A 168 -7.37 17.91 -14.20
N VAL A 169 -6.35 17.30 -13.63
CA VAL A 169 -4.96 17.64 -13.90
C VAL A 169 -4.23 16.44 -14.46
N VAL A 170 -3.41 16.67 -15.49
CA VAL A 170 -2.59 15.61 -16.10
C VAL A 170 -1.31 15.50 -15.28
N GLY A 171 -1.38 14.83 -14.14
CA GLY A 171 -0.29 14.70 -13.18
C GLY A 171 -0.79 14.79 -11.74
N GLY A 172 0.07 14.43 -10.81
CA GLY A 172 -0.31 14.12 -9.44
C GLY A 172 0.56 12.98 -8.95
N ASP A 173 0.26 12.49 -7.76
CA ASP A 173 0.79 11.23 -7.28
C ASP A 173 0.31 10.01 -8.11
N THR A 174 -0.86 10.13 -8.76
CA THR A 174 -1.44 9.19 -9.75
C THR A 174 -1.87 9.88 -11.05
N ALA A 175 -2.22 9.09 -12.08
CA ALA A 175 -2.55 9.58 -13.42
C ALA A 175 -3.95 10.21 -13.52
N SER A 176 -4.91 9.75 -12.72
CA SER A 176 -6.31 10.20 -12.73
C SER A 176 -6.61 10.99 -11.45
N SER A 177 -6.09 12.22 -11.39
CA SER A 177 -6.24 13.12 -10.24
C SER A 177 -7.02 14.38 -10.58
N THR A 178 -7.78 14.85 -9.61
CA THR A 178 -8.49 16.12 -9.68
C THR A 178 -8.19 16.97 -8.46
N VAL A 179 -8.27 18.29 -8.64
CA VAL A 179 -8.44 19.22 -7.52
C VAL A 179 -9.87 19.75 -7.53
N LEU A 180 -10.45 19.96 -6.35
CA LEU A 180 -11.77 20.60 -6.25
C LEU A 180 -11.59 22.11 -6.03
N HIS A 181 -11.97 22.89 -7.04
CA HIS A 181 -11.97 24.34 -6.98
C HIS A 181 -13.35 24.87 -6.56
N VAL A 182 -13.37 25.70 -5.52
CA VAL A 182 -14.57 26.40 -5.02
C VAL A 182 -14.36 27.90 -5.16
N PRO A 183 -14.77 28.51 -6.29
CA PRO A 183 -14.50 29.93 -6.58
C PRO A 183 -15.06 30.89 -5.53
N SER A 184 -16.20 30.55 -4.90
CA SER A 184 -16.81 31.40 -3.86
C SER A 184 -15.94 31.56 -2.59
N LEU A 185 -14.90 30.74 -2.45
CA LEU A 185 -13.97 30.75 -1.33
C LEU A 185 -12.52 31.03 -1.75
N ASP A 186 -12.25 31.22 -3.05
CA ASP A 186 -10.88 31.16 -3.61
C ASP A 186 -10.12 29.92 -3.08
N LEU A 187 -10.81 28.78 -2.97
CA LEU A 187 -10.35 27.56 -2.31
C LEU A 187 -10.04 26.46 -3.32
N ILE A 188 -8.92 25.79 -3.11
CA ILE A 188 -8.59 24.51 -3.74
C ILE A 188 -8.47 23.43 -2.66
N VAL A 189 -9.20 22.34 -2.83
CA VAL A 189 -8.92 21.07 -2.15
C VAL A 189 -8.06 20.25 -3.09
N GLY A 190 -6.79 20.06 -2.72
CA GLY A 190 -5.74 19.65 -3.66
C GLY A 190 -5.68 18.16 -3.96
N GLY A 191 -6.40 17.31 -3.20
CA GLY A 191 -6.15 15.87 -3.21
C GLY A 191 -4.65 15.60 -3.06
N ASP A 192 -4.17 14.57 -3.75
CA ASP A 192 -2.74 14.23 -3.78
C ASP A 192 -1.99 14.88 -4.96
N VAL A 193 -2.56 15.95 -5.52
CA VAL A 193 -1.84 16.88 -6.39
C VAL A 193 -0.98 17.84 -5.54
N VAL A 194 -1.41 18.14 -4.31
CA VAL A 194 -0.73 19.06 -3.39
C VAL A 194 -0.50 18.39 -2.04
N TYR A 195 0.75 18.37 -1.59
CA TYR A 195 1.15 17.81 -0.30
C TYR A 195 1.62 18.92 0.66
N GLY A 196 1.44 18.66 1.95
CA GLY A 196 2.02 19.45 3.03
C GLY A 196 3.37 18.87 3.47
N GLY A 197 3.66 18.95 4.77
CA GLY A 197 4.87 18.45 5.42
C GLY A 197 4.94 16.92 5.57
N CYS A 198 4.32 16.15 4.70
CA CYS A 198 4.47 14.68 4.63
C CYS A 198 5.34 14.26 3.44
N TYR A 199 5.91 13.06 3.46
CA TYR A 199 6.55 12.51 2.25
C TYR A 199 5.50 12.30 1.14
N GLN A 200 5.91 12.50 -0.11
CA GLN A 200 5.04 12.43 -1.28
C GLN A 200 5.09 11.04 -1.93
N TYR A 201 3.94 10.56 -2.38
CA TYR A 201 3.83 9.29 -3.10
C TYR A 201 4.32 9.46 -4.55
N LEU A 202 5.50 8.90 -4.83
CA LEU A 202 6.13 8.95 -6.15
C LEU A 202 6.21 7.57 -6.83
N ALA A 203 5.58 6.55 -6.25
CA ALA A 203 5.63 5.19 -6.79
C ALA A 203 5.00 5.05 -8.19
N GLU A 204 4.02 5.90 -8.54
CA GLU A 204 3.45 5.94 -9.89
C GLU A 204 4.11 7.01 -10.79
N ASN A 205 5.12 7.71 -10.27
CA ASN A 205 5.86 8.77 -10.94
C ASN A 205 7.32 8.34 -11.18
N THR A 206 7.50 7.16 -11.78
CA THR A 206 8.79 6.47 -11.88
C THR A 206 9.76 7.08 -12.90
N THR A 207 9.29 7.98 -13.79
CA THR A 207 10.14 8.62 -14.79
C THR A 207 10.26 10.14 -14.59
N PRO A 208 11.35 10.77 -15.06
CA PRO A 208 11.49 12.22 -15.06
C PRO A 208 10.31 12.94 -15.71
N GLU A 209 9.73 12.38 -16.77
CA GLU A 209 8.59 12.97 -17.50
C GLU A 209 7.32 12.96 -16.67
N LEU A 210 7.03 11.86 -15.94
CA LEU A 210 5.87 11.79 -15.04
C LEU A 210 6.00 12.80 -13.89
N ARG A 211 7.20 12.88 -13.29
CA ARG A 211 7.51 13.88 -12.26
C ARG A 211 7.38 15.31 -12.79
N HIS A 212 7.78 15.55 -14.03
CA HIS A 212 7.60 16.86 -14.66
C HIS A 212 6.12 17.21 -14.89
N LYS A 213 5.31 16.25 -15.34
CA LYS A 213 3.86 16.42 -15.47
C LYS A 213 3.19 16.76 -14.14
N TRP A 214 3.62 16.16 -13.03
CA TRP A 214 3.11 16.56 -11.70
C TRP A 214 3.49 18.01 -11.37
N ILE A 215 4.71 18.46 -11.69
CA ILE A 215 5.08 19.88 -11.53
C ILE A 215 4.18 20.80 -12.38
N GLU A 216 3.90 20.43 -13.63
CA GLU A 216 2.99 21.18 -14.51
C GLU A 216 1.55 21.20 -13.97
N ALA A 217 1.06 20.09 -13.43
CA ALA A 217 -0.24 20.00 -12.76
C ALA A 217 -0.35 21.01 -11.61
N VAL A 218 0.69 21.13 -10.78
CA VAL A 218 0.73 22.13 -9.70
C VAL A 218 0.74 23.56 -10.25
N ASP A 219 1.38 23.80 -11.40
CA ASP A 219 1.34 25.10 -12.08
C ASP A 219 -0.06 25.43 -12.64
N GLU A 220 -0.79 24.45 -13.18
CA GLU A 220 -2.20 24.63 -13.57
C GLU A 220 -3.09 24.97 -12.37
N VAL A 221 -2.89 24.31 -11.22
CA VAL A 221 -3.59 24.65 -9.98
C VAL A 221 -3.33 26.10 -9.57
N ALA A 222 -2.10 26.58 -9.69
CA ALA A 222 -1.74 27.97 -9.36
C ALA A 222 -2.46 29.00 -10.26
N LYS A 223 -2.76 28.66 -11.52
CA LYS A 223 -3.49 29.53 -12.47
C LYS A 223 -4.97 29.70 -12.11
N LEU A 224 -5.51 28.86 -11.23
CA LEU A 224 -6.85 29.05 -10.67
C LEU A 224 -6.90 30.19 -9.65
N HIS A 225 -5.74 30.78 -9.31
CA HIS A 225 -5.58 31.89 -8.38
C HIS A 225 -6.22 31.66 -6.99
N PRO A 226 -5.98 30.51 -6.34
CA PRO A 226 -6.50 30.29 -4.99
C PRO A 226 -5.88 31.26 -3.98
N LYS A 227 -6.59 31.49 -2.88
CA LYS A 227 -6.05 32.08 -1.65
C LYS A 227 -5.82 31.02 -0.58
N VAL A 228 -6.56 29.92 -0.65
CA VAL A 228 -6.49 28.80 0.29
C VAL A 228 -6.30 27.50 -0.50
N VAL A 229 -5.30 26.73 -0.14
CA VAL A 229 -5.00 25.43 -0.74
C VAL A 229 -4.90 24.41 0.39
N VAL A 230 -5.75 23.38 0.35
CA VAL A 230 -5.76 22.29 1.31
C VAL A 230 -4.97 21.12 0.73
N PRO A 231 -3.78 20.80 1.28
CA PRO A 231 -3.10 19.57 0.95
C PRO A 231 -3.81 18.39 1.61
N SER A 232 -3.90 17.26 0.91
CA SER A 232 -4.45 16.02 1.47
C SER A 232 -3.60 15.52 2.64
N HIS A 233 -2.33 15.21 2.38
CA HIS A 233 -1.41 14.75 3.41
C HIS A 233 -0.55 15.88 3.96
N ARG A 234 -0.73 16.20 5.25
CA ARG A 234 -0.04 17.32 5.91
C ARG A 234 0.24 17.07 7.38
N LEU A 235 1.17 17.82 7.97
CA LEU A 235 1.30 17.91 9.42
C LEU A 235 0.12 18.69 10.01
N SER A 236 -0.23 18.38 11.25
CA SER A 236 -1.29 19.11 11.97
C SER A 236 -1.00 20.62 12.10
N THR A 237 0.28 21.00 12.09
CA THR A 237 0.79 22.38 12.18
C THR A 237 0.89 23.11 10.84
N ASP A 238 0.69 22.41 9.72
CA ASP A 238 0.76 23.05 8.41
C ASP A 238 -0.38 24.03 8.20
N GLY A 239 -0.08 25.12 7.50
CA GLY A 239 -1.08 26.07 7.02
C GLY A 239 -1.72 25.62 5.70
N PHE A 240 -2.70 26.40 5.26
CA PHE A 240 -3.42 26.19 3.99
C PHE A 240 -3.02 27.23 2.93
N GLY A 241 -1.76 27.67 2.98
CA GLY A 241 -1.22 28.71 2.11
C GLY A 241 -0.74 28.18 0.76
N LEU A 242 -0.36 29.12 -0.11
CA LEU A 242 0.16 28.84 -1.46
C LEU A 242 1.58 28.26 -1.44
N ASP A 243 2.27 28.37 -0.30
CA ASP A 243 3.58 27.77 -0.07
C ASP A 243 3.56 26.25 -0.23
N ASN A 244 2.42 25.58 0.02
CA ASN A 244 2.25 24.16 -0.24
C ASN A 244 2.45 23.79 -1.73
N LEU A 245 2.08 24.67 -2.66
CA LEU A 245 2.28 24.44 -4.11
C LEU A 245 3.77 24.39 -4.45
N GLU A 246 4.54 25.38 -3.98
CA GLU A 246 5.99 25.40 -4.23
C GLU A 246 6.71 24.32 -3.43
N ALA A 247 6.29 24.02 -2.21
CA ALA A 247 6.86 22.94 -1.40
C ALA A 247 6.66 21.56 -2.06
N THR A 248 5.51 21.33 -2.68
CA THR A 248 5.23 20.11 -3.47
C THR A 248 6.19 20.00 -4.64
N LYS A 249 6.32 21.07 -5.46
CA LYS A 249 7.25 21.10 -6.60
C LYS A 249 8.71 20.95 -6.16
N GLN A 250 9.11 21.59 -5.09
CA GLN A 250 10.48 21.54 -4.58
C GLN A 250 10.86 20.14 -4.11
N TYR A 251 9.94 19.39 -3.50
CA TYR A 251 10.16 17.99 -3.16
C TYR A 251 10.38 17.14 -4.41
N ILE A 252 9.54 17.28 -5.44
CA ILE A 252 9.67 16.53 -6.70
C ILE A 252 11.01 16.82 -7.38
N ARG A 253 11.45 18.09 -7.42
CA ARG A 253 12.76 18.47 -7.97
C ARG A 253 13.91 17.90 -7.15
N THR A 254 13.78 17.89 -5.83
CA THR A 254 14.81 17.33 -4.93
C THR A 254 14.89 15.82 -5.10
N TRP A 255 13.75 15.14 -5.16
CA TRP A 255 13.67 13.72 -5.47
C TRP A 255 14.38 13.39 -6.78
N ALA A 256 14.04 14.08 -7.88
CA ALA A 256 14.64 13.84 -9.18
C ALA A 256 16.17 14.03 -9.18
N LYS A 257 16.68 14.97 -8.36
CA LYS A 257 18.12 15.13 -8.16
C LYS A 257 18.73 13.94 -7.42
N LEU A 258 18.13 13.53 -6.31
CA LEU A 258 18.65 12.43 -5.48
C LEU A 258 18.58 11.08 -6.21
N ASP A 259 17.53 10.85 -7.00
CA ASP A 259 17.35 9.68 -7.86
C ASP A 259 18.52 9.54 -8.87
N ALA A 260 19.03 10.66 -9.39
CA ALA A 260 20.20 10.65 -10.28
C ALA A 260 21.54 10.43 -9.54
N GLU A 261 21.57 10.61 -8.22
CA GLU A 261 22.78 10.53 -7.38
C GLU A 261 22.90 9.21 -6.60
N THR A 262 21.81 8.46 -6.48
CA THR A 262 21.70 7.23 -5.67
C THR A 262 21.49 6.00 -6.53
N LYS A 263 21.82 4.81 -6.01
CA LYS A 263 21.76 3.55 -6.76
C LYS A 263 20.88 2.48 -6.12
N THR A 264 20.52 2.67 -4.86
CA THR A 264 19.73 1.73 -4.08
C THR A 264 18.62 2.48 -3.35
N TRP A 265 17.52 1.80 -3.05
CA TRP A 265 16.43 2.43 -2.30
C TRP A 265 16.89 2.90 -0.92
N GLN A 266 17.87 2.22 -0.31
CA GLN A 266 18.45 2.60 0.98
C GLN A 266 19.20 3.94 0.89
N GLU A 267 20.01 4.11 -0.15
CA GLU A 267 20.73 5.36 -0.41
C GLU A 267 19.76 6.51 -0.68
N MET A 268 18.73 6.25 -1.46
CA MET A 268 17.69 7.22 -1.80
C MET A 268 16.89 7.62 -0.57
N GLU A 269 16.38 6.66 0.21
CA GLU A 269 15.68 6.92 1.47
C GLU A 269 16.55 7.73 2.43
N ALA A 270 17.79 7.31 2.67
CA ALA A 270 18.70 8.04 3.56
C ALA A 270 18.94 9.48 3.09
N SER A 271 19.02 9.70 1.78
CA SER A 271 19.21 11.02 1.19
C SER A 271 17.96 11.89 1.30
N VAL A 272 16.77 11.33 1.10
CA VAL A 272 15.48 12.03 1.26
C VAL A 272 15.24 12.39 2.73
N LEU A 273 15.48 11.45 3.66
CA LEU A 273 15.40 11.70 5.11
C LEU A 273 16.35 12.84 5.53
N LYS A 274 17.55 12.91 4.96
CA LYS A 274 18.51 13.99 5.22
C LYS A 274 18.06 15.32 4.64
N ALA A 275 17.43 15.33 3.46
CA ALA A 275 16.91 16.55 2.83
C ALA A 275 15.65 17.08 3.51
N TYR A 276 14.81 16.19 4.05
CA TYR A 276 13.51 16.51 4.63
C TYR A 276 13.30 15.92 6.04
N PRO A 277 14.18 16.20 7.02
CA PRO A 277 14.16 15.54 8.34
C PRO A 277 12.92 15.86 9.20
N LYS A 278 12.09 16.81 8.77
CA LYS A 278 10.85 17.22 9.45
C LYS A 278 9.59 16.61 8.82
N ARG A 279 9.71 15.95 7.67
CA ARG A 279 8.56 15.29 7.04
C ARG A 279 8.30 13.95 7.73
N ILE A 280 7.03 13.58 7.84
CA ILE A 280 6.58 12.31 8.41
C ILE A 280 5.93 11.42 7.34
N GLY A 281 5.62 10.18 7.71
CA GLY A 281 4.94 9.24 6.83
C GLY A 281 5.90 8.37 6.03
N ASN A 282 6.77 7.67 6.74
CA ASN A 282 7.84 6.84 6.16
C ASN A 282 7.31 5.64 5.36
N TYR A 283 6.04 5.25 5.52
CA TYR A 283 5.42 4.22 4.69
C TYR A 283 5.44 4.61 3.21
N ILE A 284 4.92 5.80 2.87
CA ILE A 284 4.81 6.27 1.49
C ILE A 284 6.17 6.55 0.87
N LEU A 285 7.12 7.06 1.68
CA LEU A 285 8.51 7.19 1.26
C LEU A 285 9.06 5.83 0.81
N ARG A 286 9.04 4.84 1.71
CA ARG A 286 9.60 3.50 1.44
C ARG A 286 8.94 2.84 0.23
N LEU A 287 7.61 2.92 0.13
CA LEU A 287 6.85 2.36 -0.98
C LEU A 287 7.28 2.98 -2.32
N SER A 288 7.47 4.30 -2.36
CA SER A 288 7.94 5.02 -3.55
C SER A 288 9.34 4.59 -3.98
N GLU A 289 10.24 4.33 -3.04
CA GLU A 289 11.60 3.86 -3.36
C GLU A 289 11.64 2.42 -3.87
N LEU A 290 10.87 1.53 -3.24
CA LEU A 290 10.87 0.11 -3.59
C LEU A 290 10.31 -0.14 -4.99
N LEU A 291 9.27 0.61 -5.37
CA LEU A 291 8.64 0.49 -6.69
C LEU A 291 9.41 1.23 -7.79
N MET A 292 10.38 2.08 -7.43
CA MET A 292 11.25 2.77 -8.39
C MET A 292 12.58 2.05 -8.65
N THR A 293 13.21 1.48 -7.61
CA THR A 293 14.58 0.94 -7.69
C THR A 293 14.65 -0.48 -8.23
N ARG A 294 13.51 -1.14 -8.39
CA ARG A 294 13.38 -2.45 -9.04
C ARG A 294 12.07 -2.49 -9.80
N TYR A 295 12.07 -3.31 -10.85
CA TYR A 295 10.96 -3.66 -11.74
C TYR A 295 10.94 -2.92 -13.08
N ASP A 296 11.33 -3.69 -14.10
CA ASP A 296 10.68 -3.75 -15.39
C ASP A 296 9.22 -3.25 -15.27
N GLN A 297 8.85 -2.25 -16.08
CA GLN A 297 7.64 -1.43 -15.97
C GLN A 297 6.29 -2.19 -16.08
N ASN A 298 6.30 -3.52 -15.98
CA ASN A 298 5.19 -4.42 -16.28
C ASN A 298 4.41 -4.92 -15.06
N ILE A 299 4.84 -4.65 -13.82
CA ILE A 299 4.19 -5.28 -12.64
C ILE A 299 3.00 -4.48 -12.10
N LEU A 300 2.95 -3.15 -12.29
CA LEU A 300 1.77 -2.36 -11.91
C LEU A 300 0.99 -1.77 -13.10
N ILE A 301 1.62 -1.61 -14.27
CA ILE A 301 0.95 -1.03 -15.46
C ILE A 301 0.34 -2.10 -16.37
N THR A 302 0.72 -3.38 -16.24
CA THR A 302 0.22 -4.44 -17.12
C THR A 302 -0.15 -5.73 -16.37
N GLY A 303 -1.08 -5.69 -15.40
CA GLY A 303 -1.93 -6.83 -15.00
C GLY A 303 -1.30 -8.23 -14.84
N SER A 304 0.01 -8.33 -14.63
CA SER A 304 0.80 -9.56 -14.67
C SER A 304 1.88 -9.43 -13.62
N MET A 305 1.48 -9.49 -12.36
CA MET A 305 2.44 -9.67 -11.27
C MET A 305 2.92 -11.12 -11.25
N SER A 306 4.23 -11.29 -11.16
CA SER A 306 4.86 -12.53 -10.72
C SER A 306 4.27 -12.94 -9.36
N LYS A 307 4.10 -14.26 -9.15
CA LYS A 307 3.55 -14.82 -7.92
C LYS A 307 4.30 -14.27 -6.68
N PRO A 308 3.60 -13.97 -5.57
CA PRO A 308 4.23 -13.58 -4.31
C PRO A 308 5.28 -14.60 -3.86
N SER A 309 6.41 -14.12 -3.34
CA SER A 309 7.47 -14.99 -2.82
C SER A 309 6.92 -15.95 -1.76
N PRO A 310 7.24 -17.25 -1.83
CA PRO A 310 6.90 -18.19 -0.77
C PRO A 310 7.59 -17.92 0.58
N PHE A 311 8.61 -17.06 0.63
CA PHE A 311 9.36 -16.75 1.85
C PHE A 311 8.80 -15.51 2.57
N THR A 312 7.48 -15.36 2.58
CA THR A 312 6.79 -14.20 3.15
C THR A 312 6.28 -14.48 4.56
N ASN A 313 5.71 -15.67 4.78
CA ASN A 313 5.16 -16.09 6.06
C ASN A 313 5.12 -17.62 6.18
N LYS A 314 4.77 -18.11 7.37
CA LYS A 314 4.72 -19.55 7.72
C LYS A 314 3.89 -20.36 6.72
N ASP A 315 2.72 -19.87 6.34
CA ASP A 315 1.77 -20.61 5.52
C ASP A 315 2.23 -20.68 4.06
N SER A 316 2.69 -19.55 3.52
CA SER A 316 3.24 -19.48 2.15
C SER A 316 4.48 -20.37 1.98
N PHE A 317 5.38 -20.37 2.97
CA PHE A 317 6.57 -21.20 2.97
C PHE A 317 6.21 -22.69 3.05
N ALA A 318 5.38 -23.06 4.03
CA ALA A 318 4.95 -24.44 4.21
C ALA A 318 4.22 -24.98 2.97
N ALA A 319 3.34 -24.19 2.36
CA ALA A 319 2.59 -24.57 1.16
C ALA A 319 3.50 -24.79 -0.06
N ALA A 320 4.53 -23.96 -0.24
CA ALA A 320 5.45 -24.10 -1.35
C ALA A 320 6.38 -25.32 -1.20
N ILE A 321 6.92 -25.54 0.00
CA ILE A 321 7.70 -26.76 0.29
C ILE A 321 6.82 -28.00 0.14
N TYR A 322 5.60 -27.97 0.69
CA TYR A 322 4.63 -29.05 0.50
C TYR A 322 4.39 -29.34 -0.98
N THR A 323 4.18 -28.31 -1.80
CA THR A 323 3.99 -28.47 -3.25
C THR A 323 5.21 -29.11 -3.90
N ALA A 324 6.42 -28.67 -3.58
CA ALA A 324 7.66 -29.22 -4.13
C ALA A 324 7.86 -30.72 -3.80
N PHE A 325 7.37 -31.18 -2.64
CA PHE A 325 7.44 -32.60 -2.27
C PHE A 325 6.28 -33.46 -2.79
N ASN A 326 5.12 -32.87 -3.07
CA ASN A 326 3.89 -33.62 -3.39
C ASN A 326 3.35 -33.38 -4.82
N CYS A 327 4.00 -32.55 -5.65
CA CYS A 327 3.62 -32.38 -7.07
C CYS A 327 3.86 -33.63 -7.91
N SER A 328 3.53 -33.61 -9.21
CA SER A 328 3.93 -34.70 -10.13
C SER A 328 5.45 -34.74 -10.35
N ASP A 329 6.00 -35.88 -10.76
CA ASP A 329 7.45 -36.01 -11.01
C ASP A 329 7.93 -35.13 -12.17
N SER A 330 7.07 -34.85 -13.15
CA SER A 330 7.37 -33.90 -14.24
C SER A 330 7.41 -32.43 -13.78
N ASP A 331 6.83 -32.11 -12.63
CA ASP A 331 6.70 -30.73 -12.13
C ASP A 331 7.69 -30.37 -11.03
N VAL A 332 8.57 -31.29 -10.62
CA VAL A 332 9.47 -31.10 -9.46
C VAL A 332 10.38 -29.89 -9.65
N GLU A 333 11.07 -29.81 -10.79
CA GLU A 333 12.01 -28.71 -11.05
C GLU A 333 11.25 -27.37 -11.10
N ASN A 334 10.09 -27.32 -11.76
CA ASN A 334 9.25 -26.12 -11.81
C ASN A 334 8.74 -25.71 -10.42
N SER A 335 8.39 -26.68 -9.58
CA SER A 335 7.93 -26.42 -8.21
C SER A 335 9.07 -25.88 -7.34
N LEU A 336 10.28 -26.41 -7.50
CA LEU A 336 11.48 -25.90 -6.82
C LEU A 336 11.87 -24.50 -7.34
N LEU A 337 11.69 -24.19 -8.62
CA LEU A 337 11.96 -22.86 -9.17
C LEU A 337 11.02 -21.76 -8.65
N ASN A 338 9.94 -22.12 -7.96
CA ASN A 338 9.13 -21.14 -7.22
C ASN A 338 9.82 -20.68 -5.91
N LEU A 339 10.77 -21.48 -5.40
CA LEU A 339 11.49 -21.24 -4.15
C LEU A 339 12.94 -20.82 -4.41
N TYR A 340 13.53 -21.26 -5.51
CA TYR A 340 14.97 -21.17 -5.75
C TYR A 340 15.26 -20.68 -7.16
N THR A 341 16.51 -20.26 -7.38
CA THR A 341 17.09 -19.99 -8.69
C THR A 341 17.95 -21.18 -9.14
N LYS A 342 18.32 -21.23 -10.42
CA LYS A 342 19.28 -22.23 -10.90
C LYS A 342 20.71 -21.99 -10.40
N ASP A 343 20.99 -20.79 -9.91
CA ASP A 343 22.29 -20.43 -9.33
C ASP A 343 22.33 -20.65 -7.81
N SER A 344 21.22 -21.11 -7.22
CA SER A 344 21.10 -21.28 -5.79
C SER A 344 22.06 -22.32 -5.23
N ILE A 345 22.62 -22.01 -4.07
CA ILE A 345 23.45 -22.93 -3.28
C ILE A 345 22.66 -23.40 -2.07
N ILE A 346 22.41 -24.71 -1.99
CA ILE A 346 21.63 -25.30 -0.91
C ILE A 346 22.55 -26.20 -0.09
N THR A 347 22.62 -25.97 1.22
CA THR A 347 23.38 -26.78 2.16
C THR A 347 22.42 -27.47 3.12
N VAL A 348 22.38 -28.81 3.12
CA VAL A 348 21.55 -29.58 4.07
C VAL A 348 22.47 -30.45 4.90
N ASN A 349 22.46 -30.30 6.23
CA ASN A 349 23.35 -31.03 7.15
C ASN A 349 24.81 -31.04 6.68
N GLN A 350 25.35 -29.84 6.40
CA GLN A 350 26.72 -29.59 5.91
C GLN A 350 27.00 -30.09 4.47
N ASN A 351 26.06 -30.77 3.80
CA ASN A 351 26.20 -31.17 2.42
C ASN A 351 25.79 -30.03 1.47
N ARG A 352 26.80 -29.29 0.97
CA ARG A 352 26.62 -28.16 0.04
C ARG A 352 26.40 -28.63 -1.39
N MET A 353 25.28 -28.25 -1.98
CA MET A 353 24.79 -28.67 -3.30
C MET A 353 24.54 -27.46 -4.20
N SER A 354 24.94 -27.59 -5.48
CA SER A 354 24.45 -26.75 -6.56
C SER A 354 23.09 -27.26 -7.06
N TRP A 355 22.40 -26.47 -7.88
CA TRP A 355 21.11 -26.84 -8.48
C TRP A 355 21.09 -28.24 -9.12
N GLU A 356 22.11 -28.56 -9.93
CA GLU A 356 22.25 -29.85 -10.62
C GLU A 356 22.34 -31.05 -9.67
N LYS A 357 22.75 -30.83 -8.41
CA LYS A 357 22.80 -31.86 -7.36
C LYS A 357 21.56 -31.82 -6.46
N PHE A 358 21.00 -30.64 -6.26
CA PHE A 358 19.86 -30.42 -5.38
C PHE A 358 18.56 -31.01 -5.95
N VAL A 359 18.29 -30.84 -7.25
CA VAL A 359 17.09 -31.42 -7.86
C VAL A 359 17.06 -32.96 -7.75
N PRO A 360 18.14 -33.70 -8.11
CA PRO A 360 18.21 -35.15 -7.87
C PRO A 360 18.11 -35.54 -6.40
N TYR A 361 18.65 -34.73 -5.48
CA TYR A 361 18.54 -34.96 -4.04
C TYR A 361 17.06 -34.96 -3.60
N ILE A 362 16.28 -33.95 -4.00
CA ILE A 362 14.84 -33.88 -3.71
C ILE A 362 14.08 -35.03 -4.38
N GLN A 363 14.40 -35.35 -5.64
CA GLN A 363 13.78 -36.48 -6.35
C GLN A 363 14.04 -37.82 -5.63
N ALA A 364 15.23 -38.03 -5.07
CA ALA A 364 15.55 -39.24 -4.31
C ALA A 364 14.75 -39.35 -3.01
N ILE A 365 14.43 -38.23 -2.35
CA ILE A 365 13.54 -38.21 -1.19
C ILE A 365 12.10 -38.56 -1.63
N ARG A 366 11.62 -37.93 -2.71
CA ARG A 366 10.28 -38.18 -3.25
C ARG A 366 10.11 -39.62 -3.73
N ALA A 367 11.16 -40.24 -4.28
CA ALA A 367 11.11 -41.62 -4.75
C ALA A 367 10.77 -42.63 -3.63
N ARG A 368 11.12 -42.32 -2.38
CA ARG A 368 10.88 -43.16 -1.19
C ARG A 368 9.63 -42.77 -0.38
N THR A 369 9.03 -41.62 -0.62
CA THR A 369 7.84 -41.12 0.10
C THR A 369 6.59 -41.10 -0.78
N ASN A 370 5.43 -41.41 -0.20
CA ASN A 370 4.12 -41.16 -0.78
C ASN A 370 3.69 -39.70 -0.62
N SER A 371 3.98 -39.12 0.54
CA SER A 371 3.69 -37.72 0.84
C SER A 371 4.61 -37.17 1.92
N VAL A 372 4.74 -35.84 1.93
CA VAL A 372 5.44 -35.09 2.99
C VAL A 372 4.54 -33.95 3.44
N ALA A 373 4.12 -33.96 4.70
CA ALA A 373 3.41 -32.85 5.32
C ALA A 373 4.41 -31.87 5.96
N ILE A 374 4.17 -30.57 5.80
CA ILE A 374 5.04 -29.50 6.30
C ILE A 374 4.24 -28.62 7.26
N GLU A 375 4.81 -28.36 8.43
CA GLU A 375 4.26 -27.44 9.43
C GLU A 375 5.34 -26.45 9.84
N CYS A 376 5.20 -25.19 9.43
CA CYS A 376 6.13 -24.13 9.78
C CYS A 376 5.75 -23.51 11.13
N HIS A 377 6.61 -23.65 12.13
CA HIS A 377 6.38 -23.19 13.50
C HIS A 377 6.75 -21.72 13.69
N HIS A 378 7.88 -21.32 13.09
CA HIS A 378 8.43 -19.98 13.20
C HIS A 378 8.98 -19.55 11.86
N PHE A 379 8.76 -18.30 11.50
CA PHE A 379 9.30 -17.70 10.29
C PHE A 379 9.72 -16.26 10.63
N LEU A 380 10.97 -15.93 10.35
CA LEU A 380 11.59 -14.64 10.56
C LEU A 380 12.13 -14.13 9.23
N ARG A 381 12.01 -12.83 9.03
CA ARG A 381 12.49 -12.12 7.85
C ARG A 381 13.20 -10.85 8.31
N ASP A 382 14.35 -10.55 7.70
CA ASP A 382 15.11 -9.32 7.89
C ASP A 382 15.73 -8.92 6.54
N GLY A 383 15.09 -7.97 5.85
CA GLY A 383 15.43 -7.62 4.47
C GLY A 383 15.43 -8.84 3.55
N ASN A 384 16.58 -9.13 2.93
CA ASN A 384 16.77 -10.30 2.07
C ASN A 384 17.01 -11.60 2.84
N MET A 385 17.28 -11.54 4.14
CA MET A 385 17.55 -12.70 5.00
C MET A 385 16.26 -13.30 5.55
N PHE A 386 16.17 -14.63 5.60
CA PHE A 386 15.11 -15.32 6.33
C PHE A 386 15.70 -16.39 7.24
N ALA A 387 14.94 -16.72 8.29
CA ALA A 387 15.18 -17.91 9.09
C ALA A 387 13.83 -18.54 9.47
N GLU A 388 13.73 -19.85 9.46
CA GLU A 388 12.50 -20.55 9.80
C GLU A 388 12.77 -21.86 10.54
N ARG A 389 11.73 -22.35 11.21
CA ARG A 389 11.71 -23.67 11.84
C ARG A 389 10.44 -24.40 11.43
N HIS A 390 10.58 -25.57 10.83
CA HIS A 390 9.44 -26.40 10.45
C HIS A 390 9.60 -27.86 10.90
N THR A 391 8.49 -28.59 10.90
CA THR A 391 8.46 -30.04 11.01
C THR A 391 7.99 -30.64 9.70
N ALA A 392 8.80 -31.53 9.14
CA ALA A 392 8.43 -32.36 8.00
C ALA A 392 8.02 -33.75 8.49
N ARG A 393 6.85 -34.23 8.06
CA ARG A 393 6.35 -35.59 8.34
C ARG A 393 6.19 -36.35 7.04
N GLY A 394 7.07 -37.31 6.80
CA GLY A 394 7.08 -38.12 5.59
C GLY A 394 6.36 -39.45 5.80
N THR A 395 5.51 -39.84 4.85
CA THR A 395 4.95 -41.19 4.76
C THR A 395 5.68 -41.96 3.68
N GLY A 396 6.42 -43.01 4.04
CA GLY A 396 7.16 -43.88 3.13
C GLY A 396 6.24 -44.72 2.24
N LYS A 397 6.76 -45.17 1.09
CA LYS A 397 6.03 -46.11 0.20
C LYS A 397 5.76 -47.47 0.84
N ASP A 398 6.57 -47.84 1.82
CA ASP A 398 6.43 -49.03 2.65
C ASP A 398 5.51 -48.82 3.88
N GLY A 399 4.90 -47.63 4.02
CA GLY A 399 4.05 -47.27 5.15
C GLY A 399 4.80 -46.75 6.37
N THR A 400 6.14 -46.64 6.32
CA THR A 400 6.92 -46.05 7.43
C THR A 400 6.59 -44.57 7.62
N MET A 401 6.55 -44.11 8.86
CA MET A 401 6.38 -42.69 9.18
C MET A 401 7.70 -42.11 9.66
N THR A 402 8.08 -40.97 9.10
CA THR A 402 9.29 -40.23 9.47
C THR A 402 8.91 -38.83 9.93
N LYS A 403 9.63 -38.32 10.93
CA LYS A 403 9.50 -36.93 11.39
C LYS A 403 10.88 -36.31 11.44
N VAL A 404 11.00 -35.11 10.88
CA VAL A 404 12.23 -34.32 10.87
C VAL A 404 11.87 -32.92 11.35
N GLU A 405 12.63 -32.40 12.30
CA GLU A 405 12.62 -30.97 12.63
C GLU A 405 13.75 -30.30 11.86
N ALA A 406 13.43 -29.23 11.14
CA ALA A 406 14.38 -28.51 10.31
C ALA A 406 14.47 -27.04 10.73
N PHE A 407 15.69 -26.54 10.74
CA PHE A 407 16.00 -25.13 10.93
C PHE A 407 16.70 -24.63 9.69
N THR A 408 16.13 -23.59 9.09
CA THR A 408 16.62 -23.08 7.83
C THR A 408 16.94 -21.62 7.95
N MET A 409 18.01 -21.18 7.29
CA MET A 409 18.27 -19.77 7.02
C MET A 409 18.74 -19.57 5.60
N GLY A 410 18.53 -18.39 5.06
CA GLY A 410 18.95 -18.08 3.70
C GLY A 410 18.81 -16.62 3.35
N GLU A 411 19.22 -16.32 2.13
CA GLU A 411 19.07 -15.00 1.51
C GLU A 411 18.27 -15.16 0.22
N LEU A 412 17.42 -14.19 -0.08
CA LEU A 412 16.65 -14.14 -1.32
C LEU A 412 17.23 -13.14 -2.32
N ASP A 413 17.03 -13.43 -3.60
CA ASP A 413 17.18 -12.47 -4.68
C ASP A 413 16.02 -11.45 -4.72
N GLU A 414 16.05 -10.65 -5.77
CA GLU A 414 15.08 -9.60 -6.04
C GLU A 414 13.67 -10.10 -6.40
N GLU A 415 13.57 -11.35 -6.87
CA GLU A 415 12.32 -12.05 -7.19
C GLU A 415 11.75 -12.79 -5.97
N GLY A 416 12.45 -12.72 -4.83
CA GLY A 416 12.08 -13.42 -3.60
C GLY A 416 12.34 -14.93 -3.66
N LYS A 417 13.32 -15.38 -4.45
CA LYS A 417 13.79 -16.77 -4.49
C LYS A 417 15.10 -16.90 -3.73
N ALA A 418 15.31 -18.01 -3.03
CA ALA A 418 16.50 -18.19 -2.20
C ALA A 418 17.75 -18.38 -3.07
N ILE A 419 18.72 -17.45 -2.99
CA ILE A 419 20.03 -17.54 -3.66
C ILE A 419 21.00 -18.44 -2.90
N TRP A 420 20.86 -18.52 -1.58
CA TRP A 420 21.49 -19.55 -0.79
C TRP A 420 20.60 -19.93 0.39
N LEU A 421 20.70 -21.18 0.81
CA LEU A 421 19.95 -21.75 1.90
C LEU A 421 20.83 -22.73 2.68
N GLU A 422 20.79 -22.63 4.00
CA GLU A 422 21.39 -23.59 4.93
C GLU A 422 20.30 -24.19 5.83
N GLU A 423 20.18 -25.52 5.79
CA GLU A 423 19.23 -26.30 6.55
C GLU A 423 19.97 -27.28 7.47
N ILE A 424 19.57 -27.28 8.74
CA ILE A 424 19.89 -28.33 9.70
C ILE A 424 18.63 -29.16 9.91
N ALA A 425 18.65 -30.39 9.40
CA ALA A 425 17.56 -31.35 9.49
C ALA A 425 17.87 -32.41 10.55
N ILE A 426 17.06 -32.44 11.61
CA ILE A 426 17.22 -33.30 12.78
C ILE A 426 16.11 -34.37 12.74
N PRO A 427 16.43 -35.64 12.39
CA PRO A 427 15.47 -36.73 12.46
C PRO A 427 15.00 -36.96 13.90
N ALA A 428 13.72 -37.29 14.07
CA ALA A 428 13.17 -37.71 15.34
C ALA A 428 13.61 -39.16 15.66
N SER A 429 14.90 -39.36 15.94
CA SER A 429 15.43 -40.62 16.48
C SER A 429 16.75 -40.46 17.22
N ASP A 430 16.89 -39.40 18.02
CA ASP A 430 17.96 -39.28 19.04
C ASP A 430 17.51 -38.58 20.35
N ALA A 431 16.23 -38.19 20.47
CA ALA A 431 15.70 -37.53 21.68
C ALA A 431 15.09 -38.50 22.73
N GLU A 432 14.92 -39.79 22.42
CA GLU A 432 14.28 -40.78 23.31
C GLU A 432 15.26 -41.81 23.92
N LYS A 433 16.58 -41.65 23.77
CA LYS A 433 17.57 -42.59 24.33
C LYS A 433 18.24 -42.17 25.65
N THR A 434 17.81 -41.08 26.27
CA THR A 434 18.39 -40.61 27.55
C THR A 434 17.39 -40.51 28.71
N GLY A 435 16.26 -41.21 28.65
CA GLY A 435 15.29 -41.16 29.73
C GLY A 435 14.52 -42.45 29.91
N GLU A 436 15.18 -43.49 30.43
CA GLU A 436 14.55 -44.55 31.23
C GLU A 436 15.65 -45.45 31.84
N ASN A 437 16.03 -45.12 33.07
CA ASN A 437 16.57 -46.03 34.08
C ASN A 437 16.21 -45.42 35.44
N GLU A 438 14.95 -45.58 35.82
CA GLU A 438 14.55 -45.87 37.20
C GLU A 438 13.84 -47.22 37.24
#